data_AF-A0A0U0QI19-F1
#
_entry.id   AF-A0A0U0QI19-F1
#
_cell.length_a   1.000
_cell.length_b   1.000
_cell.length_c   1.000
_cell.angle_alpha   90.00
_cell.angle_beta   90.00
_cell.angle_gamma   90.00
#
_symmetry.space_group_name_H-M   'P 1'
#
loop_
_entity.id
_entity.type
_entity.pdbx_description
1 polymer ?
#
loop_
_entity_poly.entity_id
_entity_poly.type
_entity_poly.pdbx_seq_one_letter_code
_entity_poly.pdbx_strand_id
1 'polypeptide(L)' 'MSTAAAEGIQLHGGIAITWEHDMHLYFKRAHGSAQLLESPREVLRRLESEVWESP' A
#
# COMPACT_ATOMS: atom_id res chain seq x y z
N MET A 1 0.14 5.33 1.78
CA MET A 1 -0.49 5.08 0.45
C MET A 1 0.53 4.32 -0.40
N SER A 2 0.16 3.22 -1.04
CA SER A 2 1.12 2.40 -1.82
C SER A 2 1.57 3.15 -3.07
N THR A 3 2.87 3.47 -3.16
CA THR A 3 3.50 4.14 -4.30
C THR A 3 3.25 3.36 -5.60
N ALA A 4 3.47 2.04 -5.58
CA ALA A 4 3.31 1.20 -6.76
C ALA A 4 1.87 1.21 -7.32
N ALA A 5 0.86 1.22 -6.45
CA ALA A 5 -0.53 1.27 -6.89
C ALA A 5 -0.90 2.64 -7.50
N ALA A 6 -0.35 3.73 -6.96
CA ALA A 6 -0.57 5.08 -7.48
C ALA A 6 0.15 5.30 -8.82
N GLU A 7 1.41 4.88 -8.93
CA GLU A 7 2.18 4.91 -10.19
C GLU A 7 1.53 4.04 -11.25
N GLY A 8 1.01 2.87 -10.87
CA GLY A 8 0.24 2.01 -11.76
C GLY A 8 -0.96 2.72 -12.38
N ILE A 9 -1.70 3.54 -11.62
CA ILE A 9 -2.77 4.39 -12.18
C ILE A 9 -2.20 5.40 -13.18
N GLN A 10 -1.11 6.08 -12.82
CA GLN A 10 -0.51 7.12 -13.67
C GLN A 10 0.03 6.55 -14.99
N LEU A 11 0.66 5.37 -14.98
CA LEU A 11 1.24 4.74 -16.16
C LEU A 11 0.18 4.29 -17.17
N HIS A 12 -0.95 3.78 -16.69
CA HIS A 12 -2.03 3.30 -17.56
C HIS A 12 -2.97 4.43 -18.00
N GLY A 13 -3.00 5.55 -17.27
CA GLY A 13 -3.88 6.68 -17.58
C GLY A 13 -5.35 6.33 -17.38
N GLY A 14 -6.22 6.83 -18.26
CA GLY A 14 -7.68 6.73 -18.08
C GLY A 14 -8.22 5.30 -17.94
N ILE A 15 -7.64 4.32 -18.64
CA ILE A 15 -8.11 2.91 -18.57
C ILE A 15 -7.94 2.34 -17.15
N ALA A 16 -6.98 2.85 -16.37
CA ALA A 16 -6.66 2.35 -15.04
C ALA A 16 -7.80 2.53 -14.03
N ILE A 17 -8.75 3.44 -14.30
CA ILE A 17 -9.93 3.74 -13.47
C ILE A 17 -11.24 3.18 -14.03
N THR A 18 -11.17 2.34 -15.07
CA THR A 18 -12.31 1.69 -15.71
C THR A 18 -12.37 0.19 -15.36
N TRP A 19 -13.40 -0.52 -15.81
CA TRP A 19 -13.54 -1.98 -15.57
C TRP A 19 -12.68 -2.83 -16.51
N GLU A 20 -12.10 -2.20 -17.53
CA GLU A 20 -11.26 -2.80 -18.54
C GLU A 20 -9.84 -3.08 -18.02
N HIS A 21 -9.49 -2.55 -16.84
CA HIS A 21 -8.20 -2.81 -16.19
C HIS A 21 -8.31 -2.84 -14.66
N ASP A 22 -7.70 -3.85 -14.02
CA ASP A 22 -7.86 -4.10 -12.58
C ASP A 22 -7.12 -3.11 -11.65
N MET A 23 -6.36 -2.15 -12.19
CA MET A 23 -5.51 -1.26 -11.38
C MET A 23 -6.29 -0.50 -10.30
N HIS A 24 -7.51 -0.07 -10.62
CA HIS A 24 -8.38 0.60 -9.67
C HIS A 24 -8.73 -0.27 -8.45
N LEU A 25 -8.80 -1.60 -8.58
CA LEU A 25 -9.03 -2.51 -7.47
C LEU A 25 -7.84 -2.52 -6.51
N TYR A 26 -6.63 -2.58 -7.04
CA TYR A 26 -5.40 -2.51 -6.25
C TYR A 26 -5.21 -1.16 -5.58
N PHE A 27 -5.51 -0.06 -6.26
CA PHE A 27 -5.49 1.27 -5.68
C PHE A 27 -6.45 1.40 -4.50
N LYS A 28 -7.72 0.97 -4.68
CA LYS A 28 -8.73 0.97 -3.61
C LYS A 28 -8.32 0.10 -2.43
N ARG A 29 -7.79 -1.10 -2.69
CA ARG A 29 -7.29 -2.01 -1.64
C ARG A 29 -6.13 -1.41 -0.88
N ALA A 30 -5.12 -0.88 -1.58
CA ALA A 30 -3.96 -0.25 -0.95
C ALA A 30 -4.34 0.97 -0.13
N HIS A 31 -5.32 1.75 -0.59
CA HIS A 31 -5.87 2.87 0.18
C HIS A 31 -6.59 2.37 1.44
N GLY A 32 -7.46 1.37 1.31
CA GLY A 32 -8.17 0.76 2.45
C GLY A 32 -7.22 0.14 3.48
N SER A 33 -6.23 -0.64 3.05
CA SER A 33 -5.21 -1.21 3.94
C SER A 33 -4.42 -0.14 4.69
N ALA A 34 -4.14 1.02 4.06
CA ALA A 34 -3.44 2.11 4.74
C ALA A 34 -4.29 2.81 5.83
N GLN A 35 -5.60 2.58 5.86
CA GLN A 35 -6.50 3.11 6.90
C GLN A 35 -6.85 2.06 7.96
N LEU A 36 -6.90 0.78 7.57
CA LEU A 36 -7.34 -0.31 8.44
C LEU A 36 -6.19 -1.02 9.17
N LEU A 37 -4.97 -0.93 8.65
CA LEU A 37 -3.79 -1.56 9.22
C LEU A 37 -2.87 -0.51 9.84
N GLU A 38 -2.00 -0.98 10.74
CA GLU A 38 -0.94 -0.18 11.33
C GLU A 38 -0.01 0.37 10.23
N SER A 39 0.50 1.59 10.43
CA SER A 39 1.36 2.21 9.42
C SER A 39 2.70 1.46 9.33
N PRO A 40 3.35 1.42 8.15
CA PRO A 40 4.66 0.78 8.02
C PRO A 40 5.70 1.31 9.01
N ARG A 41 5.63 2.59 9.39
CA ARG A 41 6.53 3.21 10.37
C ARG A 41 6.34 2.62 11.77
N GLU A 42 5.10 2.40 12.19
CA GLU A 42 4.79 1.82 13.50
C GLU A 42 5.16 0.33 13.54
N VAL A 43 4.85 -0.40 12.47
CA VAL A 43 5.28 -1.80 12.32
C VAL A 43 6.81 -1.91 12.43
N LEU A 44 7.55 -1.08 11.70
CA LEU A 44 9.02 -1.09 11.74
C LEU A 44 9.56 -0.73 13.13
N ARG A 45 8.95 0.23 13.82
CA ARG A 45 9.35 0.60 15.20
C ARG A 45 9.15 -0.57 16.17
N ARG A 46 8.03 -1.30 16.08
CA ARG A 46 7.78 -2.48 16.92
C ARG A 46 8.79 -3.59 16.62
N LEU A 47 9.02 -3.87 15.33
CA LEU A 47 9.99 -4.89 14.93
C LEU A 47 11.42 -4.52 15.35
N GLU A 48 11.81 -3.25 15.30
CA GLU A 48 13.13 -2.79 15.76
C GLU A 48 13.33 -3.08 17.25
N SER A 49 12.32 -2.82 18.10
CA SER A 49 12.41 -3.20 19.52
C SER A 49 12.49 -4.71 19.72
N GLU A 50 11.74 -5.50 18.96
CA GLU A 50 11.76 -6.97 19.06
C GLU A 50 13.11 -7.55 18.61
N VAL A 51 13.70 -7.03 17.54
CA VAL A 51 15.00 -7.45 17.02
C VAL A 51 16.11 -7.09 18.01
N TRP A 52 16.06 -5.89 18.59
CA TRP A 52 17.08 -5.44 19.55
C TRP A 52 16.97 -6.10 20.92
N GLU A 53 15.77 -6.59 21.31
CA GLU A 53 15.56 -7.38 22.53
C GLU A 53 15.76 -8.90 22.31
N SER A 54 16.08 -9.34 21.10
CA SER A 54 16.47 -10.72 20.79
C SER A 54 17.93 -10.97 21.22
N PRO A 55 18.25 -12.03 22.01
CA PRO A 55 19.62 -12.32 22.47
C PRO A 55 20.65 -12.55 21.36
#